data_AF-A0A519F372-F1
#
_entry.id   AF-A0A519F372-F1
#
_cell.length_a   1.000
_cell.length_b   1.000
_cell.length_c   1.000
_cell.angle_alpha   90.00
_cell.angle_beta   90.00
_cell.angle_gamma   90.00
#
_symmetry.space_group_name_H-M   'P 1'
#
loop_
_entity.id
_entity.type
_entity.pdbx_description
1 polymer ?
#
loop_
_entity_poly.entity_id
_entity_poly.type
_entity_poly.pdbx_seq_one_letter_code
_entity_poly.pdbx_strand_id
1 'polypeptide(L)'
;AITFGRFDVLAVMASYGVFLALWAIAGARHGLGAAFGAGIAVAAAQATWHWRLIRARTRDGCFKAFRLNHWLGFAVFAGIAAGYALR
;
A
#
# COMPACT_ATOMS: atom_id res chain seq x y z
N ALA A 1 14.45 -13.88 -0.43
CA ALA A 1 14.51 -13.66 -1.89
C ALA A 1 15.95 -13.72 -2.39
N ILE A 2 16.22 -14.06 -3.67
CA ILE A 2 17.59 -14.17 -4.22
C ILE A 2 18.12 -12.80 -4.71
N THR A 3 17.31 -12.01 -5.42
CA THR A 3 17.73 -10.75 -6.07
C THR A 3 18.19 -9.65 -5.10
N PHE A 4 17.44 -9.43 -4.02
CA PHE A 4 17.74 -8.38 -3.03
C PHE A 4 18.40 -8.91 -1.76
N GLY A 5 18.59 -10.23 -1.64
CA GLY A 5 19.17 -10.88 -0.46
C GLY A 5 18.54 -10.37 0.85
N ARG A 6 19.37 -9.78 1.72
CA ARG A 6 18.94 -9.22 3.02
C ARG A 6 18.04 -7.98 2.92
N PHE A 7 18.01 -7.32 1.77
CA PHE A 7 17.27 -6.09 1.54
C PHE A 7 15.87 -6.32 0.97
N ASP A 8 15.42 -7.57 0.88
CA ASP A 8 14.12 -7.93 0.32
C ASP A 8 12.94 -7.22 1.01
N VAL A 9 12.91 -7.21 2.34
CA VAL A 9 11.89 -6.49 3.11
C VAL A 9 11.98 -4.99 2.89
N LEU A 10 13.18 -4.42 2.86
CA LEU A 10 13.38 -2.99 2.62
C LEU A 10 12.88 -2.57 1.24
N ALA A 11 13.20 -3.35 0.21
CA ALA A 11 12.76 -3.09 -1.16
C ALA A 11 11.23 -3.10 -1.26
N VAL A 12 10.56 -4.11 -0.67
CA VAL A 12 9.08 -4.19 -0.65
C VAL A 12 8.48 -2.98 0.07
N MET A 13 9.00 -2.60 1.23
CA MET A 13 8.48 -1.46 1.99
C MET A 13 8.74 -0.13 1.29
N ALA A 14 9.89 0.02 0.62
CA ALA A 14 10.18 1.19 -0.20
C ALA A 14 9.22 1.29 -1.39
N SER A 15 8.92 0.17 -2.07
CA SER A 15 7.92 0.14 -3.13
C SER A 15 6.53 0.56 -2.65
N TYR A 16 6.10 0.14 -1.46
CA TYR A 16 4.86 0.65 -0.85
C TYR A 16 4.91 2.15 -0.57
N GLY A 17 6.01 2.63 -0.01
CA GLY A 17 6.20 4.05 0.27
C GLY A 17 6.10 4.90 -1.00
N VAL A 18 6.80 4.50 -2.07
CA VAL A 18 6.74 5.18 -3.38
C VAL A 18 5.34 5.12 -3.97
N PHE A 19 4.69 3.96 -3.97
CA PHE A 19 3.33 3.81 -4.47
C PHE A 19 2.34 4.73 -3.75
N LEU A 20 2.35 4.74 -2.41
CA LEU A 20 1.45 5.58 -1.62
C LEU A 20 1.76 7.07 -1.79
N ALA A 21 3.04 7.45 -1.85
CA ALA A 21 3.45 8.83 -2.05
C ALA A 21 2.98 9.35 -3.42
N LEU A 22 3.17 8.57 -4.49
CA LEU A 22 2.73 8.95 -5.83
C LEU A 22 1.21 9.17 -5.89
N TRP A 23 0.43 8.26 -5.31
CA TRP A 23 -1.02 8.41 -5.25
C TRP A 23 -1.45 9.58 -4.38
N ALA A 24 -0.87 9.75 -3.19
CA ALA A 24 -1.18 10.87 -2.31
C ALA A 24 -0.92 12.22 -2.99
N ILE A 25 0.22 12.36 -3.68
CA ILE A 25 0.57 13.56 -4.45
C ILE A 25 -0.44 13.78 -5.59
N ALA A 26 -0.76 12.74 -6.35
CA ALA A 26 -1.73 12.83 -7.44
C ALA A 26 -3.12 13.25 -6.93
N GLY A 27 -3.64 12.59 -5.90
CA GLY A 27 -4.95 12.90 -5.33
C GLY A 27 -5.02 14.28 -4.68
N ALA A 28 -3.92 14.76 -4.08
CA ALA A 28 -3.82 16.13 -3.57
C ALA A 28 -3.89 17.16 -4.71
N ARG A 29 -3.19 16.93 -5.83
CA ARG A 29 -3.25 17.80 -7.02
C ARG A 29 -4.63 17.84 -7.67
N HIS A 30 -5.41 16.76 -7.57
CA HIS A 30 -6.78 16.69 -8.07
C HIS A 30 -7.85 17.10 -7.05
N GLY A 31 -7.48 17.40 -5.81
CA GLY A 31 -8.41 17.84 -4.77
C GLY A 31 -9.44 16.77 -4.37
N LEU A 32 -9.06 15.49 -4.33
CA LEU A 32 -10.00 14.38 -4.03
C LEU A 32 -10.50 14.33 -2.55
N GLY A 33 -9.99 15.21 -1.69
CA GLY A 33 -10.51 15.43 -0.35
C GLY A 33 -10.27 14.28 0.66
N ALA A 34 -10.98 14.36 1.78
CA ALA A 34 -10.77 13.49 2.94
C ALA A 34 -11.10 12.02 2.67
N ALA A 35 -12.09 11.73 1.82
CA ALA A 35 -12.47 10.37 1.47
C ALA A 35 -11.34 9.61 0.76
N PHE A 36 -10.65 10.27 -0.17
CA PHE A 36 -9.44 9.72 -0.78
C PHE A 36 -8.31 9.55 0.25
N GLY A 37 -8.11 10.54 1.13
CA GLY A 37 -7.14 10.47 2.22
C GLY A 37 -7.36 9.26 3.14
N ALA A 38 -8.61 8.92 3.44
CA ALA A 38 -8.95 7.72 4.21
C ALA A 38 -8.54 6.42 3.48
N GLY A 39 -8.75 6.34 2.17
CA GLY A 39 -8.28 5.21 1.35
C GLY A 39 -6.75 5.04 1.40
N ILE A 40 -6.01 6.15 1.31
CA ILE A 40 -4.54 6.15 1.48
C ILE A 40 -4.13 5.70 2.89
N ALA A 41 -4.82 6.14 3.93
CA ALA A 41 -4.54 5.73 5.31
C ALA A 41 -4.79 4.23 5.53
N VAL A 42 -5.88 3.68 4.98
CA VAL A 42 -6.15 2.23 5.02
C VAL A 42 -5.06 1.45 4.28
N ALA A 43 -4.66 1.91 3.08
CA ALA A 43 -3.58 1.29 2.31
C ALA A 43 -2.23 1.30 3.08
N ALA A 44 -1.91 2.40 3.77
CA ALA A 44 -0.74 2.50 4.64
C ALA A 44 -0.80 1.53 5.85
N ALA A 45 -1.98 1.37 6.46
CA ALA A 45 -2.20 0.39 7.52
C ALA A 45 -2.00 -1.05 7.01
N GLN A 46 -2.43 -1.35 5.78
CA GLN A 46 -2.18 -2.65 5.16
C GLN A 46 -0.69 -2.88 4.87
N ALA A 47 0.03 -1.88 4.37
CA ALA A 47 1.48 -1.97 4.13
C ALA A 47 2.24 -2.22 5.44
N THR A 48 1.90 -1.52 6.52
CA THR A 48 2.52 -1.73 7.85
C THR A 48 2.17 -3.11 8.43
N TRP A 49 0.98 -3.62 8.16
CA TRP A 49 0.63 -5.01 8.49
C TRP A 49 1.45 -6.02 7.67
N HIS A 50 1.61 -5.81 6.37
CA HIS A 50 2.45 -6.67 5.52
C HIS A 50 3.89 -6.69 5.98
N TRP A 51 4.45 -5.56 6.42
CA TRP A 51 5.78 -5.54 7.05
C TRP A 51 5.90 -6.56 8.19
N ARG A 52 4.90 -6.64 9.07
CA ARG A 52 4.88 -7.61 10.18
C ARG A 52 4.86 -9.06 9.69
N LEU A 53 4.22 -9.33 8.54
CA LEU A 53 4.17 -10.66 7.93
C LEU A 53 5.50 -11.05 7.27
N ILE A 54 6.16 -10.11 6.58
CA ILE A 54 7.35 -10.41 5.77
C ILE A 54 8.67 -10.28 6.55
N ARG A 55 8.69 -9.56 7.69
CA ARG A 55 9.93 -9.33 8.47
C ARG A 55 10.61 -10.61 8.96
N ALA A 56 9.82 -11.66 9.23
CA ALA A 56 10.33 -12.96 9.67
C ALA A 56 10.82 -13.84 8.50
N ARG A 57 10.62 -13.40 7.25
CA ARG A 57 11.03 -14.09 6.01
C ARG A 57 10.55 -15.55 5.91
N THR A 58 9.42 -15.86 6.55
CA THR A 58 8.79 -17.19 6.42
C THR A 58 8.01 -17.28 5.13
N ARG A 59 7.98 -18.46 4.51
CA ARG A 59 7.22 -18.71 3.28
C ARG A 59 5.75 -18.30 3.43
N ASP A 60 5.12 -18.70 4.53
CA ASP A 60 3.69 -18.46 4.76
C ASP A 60 3.38 -16.98 4.96
N GLY A 61 4.24 -16.26 5.69
CA GLY A 61 4.11 -14.81 5.90
C GLY A 61 4.23 -14.04 4.58
N CYS A 62 5.26 -14.34 3.79
CA CYS A 62 5.47 -13.72 2.49
C CYS A 62 4.34 -14.05 1.50
N PHE A 63 3.89 -15.30 1.45
CA PHE A 63 2.80 -15.69 0.56
C PHE A 63 1.46 -15.06 0.96
N LYS A 64 1.19 -14.95 2.26
CA LYS A 64 0.02 -14.24 2.77
C LYS A 64 0.05 -12.75 2.40
N ALA A 65 1.19 -12.08 2.59
CA ALA A 65 1.35 -10.68 2.20
C ALA A 65 1.16 -10.49 0.68
N PHE A 66 1.73 -11.38 -0.15
CA PHE A 66 1.55 -11.34 -1.60
C PHE A 66 0.08 -11.52 -2.02
N ARG A 67 -0.57 -12.58 -1.53
CA ARG A 67 -1.98 -12.87 -1.87
C ARG A 67 -2.92 -11.75 -1.46
N LEU A 68 -2.66 -11.09 -0.33
CA LEU A 68 -3.52 -10.02 0.19
C LEU A 68 -3.13 -8.64 -0.35
N ASN A 69 -2.07 -8.53 -1.15
CA ASN A 69 -1.60 -7.25 -1.67
C ASN A 69 -2.61 -6.54 -2.59
N HIS A 70 -3.49 -7.28 -3.25
CA HIS A 70 -4.55 -6.67 -4.06
C HIS A 70 -5.48 -5.76 -3.24
N TRP A 71 -5.66 -6.02 -1.94
CA TRP A 71 -6.48 -5.17 -1.08
C TRP A 71 -5.88 -3.78 -0.85
N LEU A 72 -4.55 -3.64 -0.96
CA LEU A 72 -3.90 -2.33 -0.89
C LEU A 72 -4.24 -1.49 -2.12
N GLY A 73 -4.21 -2.09 -3.31
CA GLY A 73 -4.66 -1.45 -4.54
C GLY A 73 -6.15 -1.11 -4.50
N PHE A 74 -6.97 -2.02 -3.97
CA PHE A 74 -8.41 -1.79 -3.78
C PHE A 74 -8.70 -0.61 -2.84
N ALA A 75 -7.98 -0.48 -1.72
CA ALA A 75 -8.17 0.63 -0.79
C ALA A 75 -7.90 2.01 -1.45
N VAL A 76 -6.83 2.10 -2.24
CA VAL A 76 -6.53 3.32 -3.02
C VAL A 76 -7.62 3.57 -4.07
N PHE A 77 -8.02 2.54 -4.84
CA PHE A 77 -9.08 2.65 -5.84
C PHE A 77 -10.41 3.10 -5.23
N ALA A 78 -10.85 2.49 -4.12
CA ALA A 78 -12.06 2.86 -3.42
C ALA A 78 -11.99 4.31 -2.90
N GLY A 79 -10.83 4.74 -2.40
CA GLY A 79 -10.59 6.13 -2.01
C GLY A 79 -10.74 7.11 -3.18
N ILE A 80 -10.23 6.75 -4.37
CA ILE A 80 -10.39 7.56 -5.59
C ILE A 80 -11.87 7.64 -5.99
N ALA A 81 -12.55 6.49 -6.07
CA ALA A 81 -13.96 6.43 -6.42
C ALA A 81 -14.82 7.25 -5.46
N ALA A 82 -14.59 7.12 -4.14
CA ALA A 82 -15.28 7.90 -3.13
C ALA A 82 -14.93 9.40 -3.21
N GLY A 83 -13.67 9.75 -3.46
CA GLY A 83 -13.24 11.14 -3.63
C GLY A 83 -13.93 11.82 -4.82
N TYR A 84 -14.14 11.11 -5.93
CA TYR A 84 -14.93 11.65 -7.04
C TYR A 84 -16.44 11.65 -6.79
N ALA A 85 -16.97 10.67 -6.05
CA ALA A 85 -18.40 10.58 -5.77
C ALA A 85 -18.89 11.60 -4.73
N LEU A 86 -18.02 12.04 -3.82
CA LEU A 86 -18.32 13.00 -2.75
C LEU A 86 -17.89 14.44 -3.09
N ARG A 87 -17.34 14.65 -4.29
CA ARG A 87 -16.99 15.97 -4.83
C ARG A 87 -18.16 16.56 -5.59
#